data_AF-A0A1M6G0L1-F1
#
_entry.id   AF-A0A1M6G0L1-F1
#
_cell.length_a   1.000
_cell.length_b   1.000
_cell.length_c   1.000
_cell.angle_alpha   90.00
_cell.angle_beta   90.00
_cell.angle_gamma   90.00
#
_symmetry.space_group_name_H-M   'P 1'
#
loop_
_entity.id
_entity.type
_entity.pdbx_description
1 polymer ?
#
loop_
_entity_poly.entity_id
_entity_poly.type
_entity_poly.pdbx_seq_one_letter_code
_entity_poly.pdbx_strand_id
1 'polypeptide(L)'
;MYSFNKITLASDCDVLLAWAEKEKADLAFKKFSEERITANYSSTSVEIEAVLQGVLAEISAVQTVIDVLPEGPTKENEIKRKIRLEYKKFLLENRKDSYGSVALLEKELDLERINKELAEVDLFITGITAHKATL
;
A
#
# COMPACT_ATOMS: atom_id res chain seq x y z
N MET A 1 13.55 22.99 -14.44
CA MET A 1 14.85 23.58 -14.84
C MET A 1 15.33 24.45 -13.70
N TYR A 2 16.56 24.21 -13.23
CA TYR A 2 17.17 24.95 -12.13
C TYR A 2 18.10 26.05 -12.64
N SER A 3 18.20 27.15 -11.90
CA SER A 3 19.06 28.28 -12.24
C SER A 3 20.50 28.08 -11.72
N PHE A 4 21.16 27.00 -12.16
CA PHE A 4 22.52 26.66 -11.69
C PHE A 4 23.56 27.74 -11.97
N ASN A 5 23.34 28.56 -13.01
CA ASN A 5 24.16 29.73 -13.32
C ASN A 5 24.27 30.77 -12.19
N LYS A 6 23.45 30.69 -11.14
CA LYS A 6 23.57 31.51 -9.94
C LYS A 6 24.67 31.03 -8.98
N ILE A 7 25.16 29.80 -9.14
CA ILE A 7 26.29 29.26 -8.39
C ILE A 7 27.57 29.56 -9.18
N THR A 8 28.47 30.35 -8.58
CA THR A 8 29.71 30.79 -9.24
C THR A 8 30.97 30.17 -8.63
N LEU A 9 30.85 29.47 -7.49
CA LEU A 9 31.96 28.81 -6.81
C LEU A 9 31.75 27.30 -6.78
N ALA A 10 32.80 26.54 -7.11
CA ALA A 10 32.76 25.08 -7.05
C ALA A 10 32.49 24.55 -5.63
N SER A 11 32.88 25.29 -4.59
CA SER A 11 32.59 24.96 -3.20
C SER A 11 31.10 25.00 -2.86
N ASP A 12 30.34 25.90 -3.48
CA ASP A 12 28.89 25.99 -3.27
C ASP A 12 28.16 24.81 -3.93
N CYS A 13 28.67 24.33 -5.08
CA CYS A 13 28.23 23.07 -5.66
C CYS A 13 28.48 21.89 -4.72
N ASP A 14 29.62 21.83 -4.04
CA ASP A 14 29.92 20.76 -3.08
C ASP A 14 28.96 20.75 -1.88
N VAL A 15 28.61 21.93 -1.36
CA VAL A 15 27.60 22.05 -0.30
C VAL A 15 26.25 21.51 -0.77
N LEU A 16 25.82 21.88 -1.99
CA LEU A 16 24.54 21.42 -2.54
C LEU A 16 24.54 19.92 -2.85
N LEU A 17 25.66 19.36 -3.33
CA LEU A 17 25.81 17.92 -3.57
C LEU A 17 25.75 17.14 -2.26
N ALA A 18 26.47 17.59 -1.22
CA ALA A 18 26.41 16.95 0.09
C ALA A 18 25.00 16.98 0.69
N TRP A 19 24.27 18.08 0.52
CA TRP A 19 22.87 18.18 0.92
C TRP A 19 21.98 17.21 0.13
N ALA A 20 22.10 17.18 -1.20
CA ALA A 20 21.27 16.35 -2.06
C ALA A 20 21.52 14.84 -1.85
N GLU A 21 22.78 14.43 -1.64
CA GLU A 21 23.11 13.04 -1.30
C GLU A 21 22.54 12.62 0.05
N LYS A 22 22.49 13.53 1.03
CA LYS A 22 21.82 13.28 2.30
C LYS A 22 20.32 13.09 2.10
N GLU A 23 19.67 13.99 1.37
CA GLU A 23 18.23 13.89 1.08
C GLU A 23 17.90 12.58 0.35
N LYS A 24 18.74 12.19 -0.62
CA LYS A 24 18.62 10.91 -1.32
C LYS A 24 18.71 9.72 -0.36
N ALA A 25 19.64 9.74 0.59
CA ALA A 25 19.79 8.68 1.58
C ALA A 25 18.56 8.58 2.50
N ASP A 26 18.02 9.72 2.95
CA ASP A 26 16.82 9.78 3.79
C ASP A 26 15.58 9.26 3.03
N LEU A 27 15.43 9.63 1.75
CA LEU A 27 14.38 9.11 0.86
C LEU A 27 14.55 7.61 0.57
N ALA A 28 15.77 7.12 0.40
CA ALA A 28 16.03 5.70 0.19
C ALA A 28 15.65 4.86 1.43
N PHE A 29 15.92 5.37 2.63
CA PHE A 29 15.46 4.74 3.86
C PHE A 29 13.93 4.72 3.96
N LYS A 30 13.28 5.83 3.64
CA LYS A 30 11.81 5.92 3.62
C LYS A 30 11.22 4.93 2.61
N LYS A 31 11.79 4.85 1.41
CA LYS A 31 11.41 3.88 0.37
C LYS A 31 11.45 2.45 0.90
N PHE A 32 12.56 2.04 1.52
CA PHE A 32 12.70 0.69 2.07
C PHE A 32 11.60 0.35 3.08
N SER A 33 11.24 1.32 3.94
CA SER A 33 10.14 1.14 4.88
C SER A 33 8.78 0.95 4.18
N GLU A 34 8.48 1.80 3.19
CA GLU A 34 7.22 1.72 2.43
C GLU A 34 7.12 0.47 1.54
N GLU A 35 8.22 0.01 0.95
CA GLU A 35 8.26 -1.26 0.20
C GLU A 35 7.84 -2.43 1.08
N ARG A 36 8.36 -2.47 2.32
CA ARG A 36 8.00 -3.52 3.28
C ARG A 36 6.52 -3.44 3.68
N ILE A 37 5.98 -2.24 3.90
CA ILE A 37 4.57 -2.05 4.22
C ILE A 37 3.71 -2.49 3.04
N THR A 38 4.02 -2.04 1.83
CA THR A 38 3.29 -2.37 0.59
C THR A 38 3.27 -3.89 0.36
N ALA A 39 4.40 -4.57 0.55
CA ALA A 39 4.46 -6.04 0.43
C ALA A 39 3.54 -6.76 1.43
N ASN A 40 3.47 -6.29 2.68
CA ASN A 40 2.58 -6.85 3.68
C ASN A 40 1.09 -6.61 3.34
N TYR A 41 0.76 -5.45 2.80
CA TYR A 41 -0.60 -5.15 2.34
C TYR A 41 -0.98 -6.00 1.13
N SER A 42 -0.04 -6.27 0.23
CA SER A 42 -0.26 -7.16 -0.91
C SER A 42 -0.68 -8.55 -0.45
N SER A 43 0.07 -9.18 0.46
CA SER A 43 -0.28 -10.50 1.00
C SER A 43 -1.60 -10.48 1.80
N THR A 44 -1.79 -9.46 2.64
CA THR A 44 -2.97 -9.34 3.50
C THR A 44 -4.25 -9.13 2.70
N SER A 45 -4.19 -8.32 1.64
CA SER A 45 -5.36 -8.04 0.79
C SER A 45 -5.87 -9.30 0.09
N VAL A 46 -4.96 -10.15 -0.40
CA VAL A 46 -5.29 -11.44 -1.02
C VAL A 46 -5.91 -12.39 0.00
N GLU A 47 -5.35 -12.46 1.21
CA GLU A 47 -5.90 -13.31 2.29
C GLU A 47 -7.33 -12.88 2.67
N ILE A 48 -7.57 -11.58 2.86
CA ILE A 48 -8.90 -11.06 3.20
C ILE A 48 -9.92 -11.41 2.11
N GLU A 49 -9.56 -11.22 0.83
CA GLU A 49 -10.44 -11.52 -0.29
C GLU A 49 -10.77 -13.02 -0.36
N ALA A 50 -9.77 -13.88 -0.20
CA ALA A 50 -9.96 -15.34 -0.22
C ALA A 50 -10.87 -15.81 0.93
N VAL A 51 -10.66 -15.30 2.14
CA VAL A 51 -11.49 -15.64 3.30
C VAL A 51 -12.92 -15.11 3.12
N LEU A 52 -13.10 -13.90 2.58
CA LEU A 52 -14.42 -13.33 2.31
C LEU A 52 -15.18 -14.16 1.28
N GLN A 53 -14.53 -14.58 0.19
CA GLN A 53 -15.13 -15.47 -0.81
C GLN A 53 -15.57 -16.81 -0.21
N GLY A 54 -14.73 -17.40 0.66
CA GLY A 54 -15.09 -18.62 1.39
C GLY A 54 -16.33 -18.43 2.28
N VAL A 55 -16.40 -17.34 3.05
CA VAL A 55 -17.56 -17.03 3.89
C VAL A 55 -18.82 -16.80 3.07
N LEU A 56 -18.73 -16.13 1.92
CA LEU A 56 -19.87 -15.94 1.02
C LEU A 56 -20.39 -17.28 0.45
N ALA A 57 -19.48 -18.18 0.06
CA ALA A 57 -19.84 -19.52 -0.39
C ALA A 57 -20.51 -20.33 0.73
N GLU A 58 -19.99 -20.27 1.96
CA GLU A 58 -20.61 -20.92 3.13
C GLU A 58 -21.99 -20.37 3.44
N ILE A 59 -22.19 -19.04 3.40
CA ILE A 59 -23.51 -18.42 3.59
C ILE A 59 -24.50 -18.94 2.54
N SER A 60 -24.09 -19.00 1.27
CA SER A 60 -24.94 -19.52 0.20
C SER A 60 -25.31 -20.99 0.43
N ALA A 61 -24.36 -21.82 0.84
CA ALA A 61 -24.61 -23.23 1.12
C ALA A 61 -25.56 -23.42 2.31
N VAL A 62 -25.36 -22.68 3.40
CA VAL A 62 -26.23 -22.71 4.58
C VAL A 62 -27.64 -22.24 4.21
N GLN A 63 -27.77 -21.20 3.37
CA GLN A 63 -29.07 -20.75 2.89
C GLN A 63 -29.81 -21.86 2.13
N THR A 64 -29.15 -22.57 1.21
CA THR A 64 -29.74 -23.71 0.51
C THR A 64 -30.22 -24.80 1.46
N VAL A 65 -29.49 -25.08 2.54
CA VAL A 65 -29.91 -26.04 3.56
C VAL A 65 -31.15 -25.54 4.32
N ILE A 66 -31.16 -24.28 4.76
CA ILE A 66 -32.29 -23.65 5.45
C ILE A 66 -33.56 -23.73 4.59
N ASP A 67 -33.46 -23.48 3.29
CA ASP A 67 -34.59 -23.44 2.36
C ASP A 67 -35.29 -24.80 2.20
N VAL A 68 -34.54 -25.90 2.37
CA VAL A 68 -35.05 -27.27 2.21
C VAL A 68 -35.48 -27.88 3.54
N LEU A 69 -34.97 -27.39 4.68
CA LEU A 69 -35.31 -27.93 5.99
C LEU A 69 -36.75 -27.57 6.42
N PRO A 70 -37.50 -28.54 6.98
CA PRO A 70 -38.76 -28.25 7.63
C PRO A 70 -38.55 -27.43 8.91
N GLU A 71 -39.61 -26.76 9.37
CA GLU A 71 -39.57 -26.03 10.63
C GLU A 71 -39.21 -26.95 11.81
N GLY A 72 -38.35 -26.46 12.69
CA GLY A 72 -37.88 -27.22 13.84
C GLY A 72 -36.48 -26.80 14.29
N PRO A 73 -35.96 -27.45 15.35
CA PRO A 73 -34.71 -27.06 15.99
C PRO A 73 -33.49 -27.14 15.05
N THR A 74 -33.49 -28.05 14.08
CA THR A 74 -32.41 -28.17 13.09
C THR A 74 -32.35 -26.94 12.18
N LYS A 75 -33.50 -26.46 11.70
CA LYS A 75 -33.57 -25.25 10.86
C LYS A 75 -33.16 -24.01 11.65
N GLU A 76 -33.61 -23.90 12.90
CA GLU A 76 -33.19 -22.81 13.80
C GLU A 76 -31.66 -22.79 14.02
N ASN A 77 -31.03 -23.96 14.14
CA ASN A 77 -29.58 -24.05 14.29
C ASN A 77 -28.83 -23.57 13.04
N GLU A 78 -29.30 -23.92 11.85
CA GLU A 78 -28.72 -23.41 10.59
C GLU A 78 -28.94 -21.90 10.43
N ILE A 79 -30.11 -21.37 10.83
CA ILE A 79 -30.35 -19.91 10.87
C ILE A 79 -29.34 -19.22 11.80
N LYS A 80 -29.13 -19.75 13.02
CA LYS A 80 -28.11 -19.21 13.95
C LYS A 80 -26.69 -19.32 13.40
N ARG A 81 -26.39 -20.38 12.63
CA ARG A 81 -25.11 -20.51 11.91
C ARG A 81 -24.97 -19.44 10.84
N LYS A 82 -26.01 -19.19 10.04
CA LYS A 82 -26.02 -18.15 9.01
C LYS A 82 -25.76 -16.77 9.62
N ILE A 83 -26.43 -16.42 10.72
CA ILE A 83 -26.21 -15.13 11.42
C ILE A 83 -24.75 -14.96 11.85
N ARG A 84 -24.11 -16.02 12.37
CA ARG A 84 -22.69 -15.98 12.73
C ARG A 84 -21.78 -15.75 11.52
N LEU A 85 -22.10 -16.37 10.39
CA LEU A 85 -21.36 -16.17 9.14
C LEU A 85 -21.57 -14.76 8.56
N GLU A 86 -22.78 -14.21 8.63
CA GLU A 86 -23.09 -12.84 8.21
C GLU A 86 -22.32 -11.81 9.08
N TYR A 87 -22.20 -12.06 10.39
CA TYR A 87 -21.36 -11.23 11.25
C TYR A 87 -19.88 -11.33 10.88
N LYS A 88 -19.37 -12.54 10.58
CA LYS A 88 -17.99 -12.71 10.10
C LYS A 88 -17.75 -12.00 8.77
N LYS A 89 -18.71 -12.07 7.83
CA LYS A 89 -18.68 -11.33 6.57
C LYS A 89 -18.54 -9.83 6.83
N PHE A 90 -19.38 -9.25 7.68
CA PHE A 90 -19.33 -7.83 8.04
C PHE A 90 -17.96 -7.41 8.59
N LEU A 91 -17.35 -8.21 9.49
CA LEU A 91 -16.02 -7.93 10.01
C LEU A 91 -14.94 -7.96 8.92
N LEU A 92 -15.03 -8.89 7.97
CA LEU A 92 -14.09 -9.00 6.85
C LEU A 92 -14.25 -7.86 5.84
N GLU A 93 -15.48 -7.43 5.56
CA GLU A 93 -15.76 -6.27 4.71
C GLU A 93 -15.17 -4.99 5.32
N ASN A 94 -15.39 -4.74 6.61
CA ASN A 94 -14.76 -3.60 7.30
C ASN A 94 -13.22 -3.68 7.29
N ARG A 95 -12.65 -4.89 7.43
CA ARG A 95 -11.20 -5.07 7.38
C ARG A 95 -10.64 -4.84 5.97
N LYS A 96 -11.41 -5.17 4.93
CA LYS A 96 -11.05 -4.92 3.52
C LYS A 96 -10.90 -3.43 3.23
N ASP A 97 -11.65 -2.56 3.91
CA ASP A 97 -11.47 -1.11 3.75
C ASP A 97 -10.10 -0.63 4.26
N SER A 98 -9.59 -1.23 5.35
CA SER A 98 -8.33 -0.81 5.97
C SER A 98 -7.08 -1.58 5.50
N TYR A 99 -7.25 -2.79 4.97
CA TYR A 99 -6.16 -3.70 4.62
C TYR A 99 -6.37 -4.48 3.31
N GLY A 100 -7.48 -4.21 2.62
CA GLY A 100 -7.77 -4.81 1.32
C GLY A 100 -7.09 -4.06 0.17
N SER A 101 -7.58 -4.32 -1.04
CA SER A 101 -7.00 -3.77 -2.27
C SER A 101 -6.98 -2.24 -2.32
N VAL A 102 -7.95 -1.56 -1.70
CA VAL A 102 -7.97 -0.09 -1.63
C VAL A 102 -6.78 0.43 -0.85
N ALA A 103 -6.57 -0.07 0.37
CA ALA A 103 -5.46 0.33 1.20
C ALA A 103 -4.09 -0.07 0.61
N LEU A 104 -4.03 -1.20 -0.11
CA LEU A 104 -2.84 -1.56 -0.90
C LEU A 104 -2.52 -0.49 -1.95
N LEU A 105 -3.50 -0.07 -2.75
CA LEU A 105 -3.29 0.94 -3.80
C LEU A 105 -2.84 2.28 -3.22
N GLU A 106 -3.32 2.66 -2.03
CA GLU A 106 -2.82 3.85 -1.33
C GLU A 106 -1.32 3.73 -1.01
N LYS A 107 -0.87 2.56 -0.54
CA LYS A 107 0.55 2.32 -0.24
C LYS A 107 1.42 2.26 -1.50
N GLU A 108 0.92 1.67 -2.58
CA GLU A 108 1.59 1.69 -3.87
C GLU A 108 1.75 3.12 -4.40
N LEU A 109 0.75 3.99 -4.22
CA LEU A 109 0.85 5.41 -4.57
C LEU A 109 1.91 6.13 -3.73
N ASP A 110 1.94 5.90 -2.42
CA ASP A 110 2.95 6.50 -1.53
C ASP A 110 4.38 6.08 -1.95
N LEU A 111 4.57 4.80 -2.25
CA LEU A 111 5.85 4.28 -2.75
C LEU A 111 6.25 4.93 -4.09
N GLU A 112 5.30 5.06 -5.01
CA GLU A 112 5.55 5.66 -6.32
C GLU A 112 5.89 7.15 -6.24
N ARG A 113 5.30 7.87 -5.28
CA ARG A 113 5.70 9.26 -5.00
C ARG A 113 7.16 9.35 -4.55
N ILE A 114 7.59 8.45 -3.65
CA ILE A 114 8.99 8.42 -3.19
C ILE A 114 9.93 8.07 -4.35
N ASN A 115 9.56 7.14 -5.23
CA ASN A 115 10.35 6.83 -6.42
C ASN A 115 10.56 8.07 -7.32
N LYS A 116 9.50 8.88 -7.51
CA LYS A 116 9.58 10.12 -8.29
C LYS A 116 10.43 11.19 -7.60
N GLU A 117 10.30 11.32 -6.28
CA GLU A 117 11.14 12.24 -5.49
C GLU A 117 12.63 11.86 -5.60
N LEU A 118 12.96 10.57 -5.47
CA LEU A 118 14.33 10.07 -5.67
C LEU A 118 14.86 10.37 -7.07
N ALA A 119 14.06 10.13 -8.11
CA ALA A 119 14.46 10.41 -9.49
C ALA A 119 14.73 11.91 -9.71
N GLU A 120 13.93 12.79 -9.11
CA GLU A 120 14.16 14.23 -9.20
C GLU A 120 15.45 14.66 -8.47
N VAL A 121 15.73 14.08 -7.30
CA VAL A 121 17.00 14.33 -6.58
C VAL A 121 18.20 13.87 -7.40
N ASP A 122 18.11 12.73 -8.08
CA ASP A 122 19.16 12.25 -8.99
C ASP A 122 19.39 13.18 -10.18
N LEU A 123 18.31 13.72 -10.76
CA LEU A 123 18.39 14.74 -11.82
C LEU A 123 19.05 16.03 -11.31
N PHE A 124 18.73 16.45 -10.09
CA PHE A 124 19.34 17.62 -9.45
C PHE A 124 20.84 17.42 -9.20
N ILE A 125 21.25 16.28 -8.62
CA ILE A 125 22.66 15.90 -8.40
C ILE A 125 23.43 15.90 -9.72
N THR A 126 22.86 15.28 -10.76
CA THR A 126 23.46 15.24 -12.10
C THR A 126 23.64 16.64 -12.66
N GLY A 127 22.62 17.49 -12.53
CA GLY A 127 22.65 18.88 -12.99
C GLY A 127 23.71 19.73 -12.30
N ILE A 128 23.83 19.63 -10.97
CA ILE A 128 24.87 20.35 -10.22
C ILE A 128 26.26 19.82 -10.54
N THR A 129 26.42 18.52 -10.68
CA THR A 129 27.72 17.91 -11.03
C THR A 129 28.18 18.40 -12.41
N ALA A 130 27.27 18.46 -13.39
CA ALA A 130 27.56 19.00 -14.71
C ALA A 130 27.92 20.49 -14.66
N HIS A 131 27.19 21.30 -13.89
CA HIS A 131 27.49 22.73 -13.72
C HIS A 131 28.84 22.95 -13.03
N LYS A 132 29.14 22.18 -11.97
CA LYS A 132 30.41 22.24 -11.25
C LYS A 132 31.60 22.01 -12.18
N ALA A 133 31.49 21.11 -13.16
CA ALA A 133 32.54 20.84 -14.13
C ALA A 133 32.83 22.03 -15.08
N THR A 134 32.00 23.08 -15.06
CA THR A 134 32.17 24.30 -15.86
C THR A 134 32.77 25.48 -15.08
N LEU A 135 32.97 25.33 -13.77
CA LEU A 135 33.55 26.32 -12.85
C LEU A 135 35.02 26.00 -12.55
#